data_AF-A0AAD9R7J2-F1
#
_entry.id   AF-A0AAD9R7J2-F1
#
_cell.length_a   1.000
_cell.length_b   1.000
_cell.length_c   1.000
_cell.angle_alpha   90.00
_cell.angle_beta   90.00
_cell.angle_gamma   90.00
#
_symmetry.space_group_name_H-M   'P 1'
#
loop_
_entity.id
_entity.type
_entity.pdbx_description
1 polymer ?
#
loop_
_entity_poly.entity_id
_entity_poly.type
_entity_poly.pdbx_seq_one_letter_code
_entity_poly.pdbx_strand_id
1 'polypeptide(L)' 'MAASRNQFHQYYIYGKFQDCSMYSKAMKSCISYKATKSIEDRDIMLEALKTQEIKFTSASVWEKRENPGEYWNGKE' A
#
# COMPACT_ATOMS: atom_id res chain seq x y z
N MET A 1 -9.58 -10.07 -11.20
CA MET A 1 -8.52 -10.75 -10.40
C MET A 1 -7.28 -9.89 -10.10
N ALA A 2 -7.22 -8.60 -10.48
CA ALA A 2 -6.06 -7.74 -10.17
C ALA A 2 -5.94 -7.39 -8.67
N ALA A 3 -7.06 -7.21 -7.97
CA ALA A 3 -7.09 -6.92 -6.53
C ALA A 3 -6.48 -8.06 -5.68
N SER A 4 -6.78 -9.31 -6.04
CA SER A 4 -6.26 -10.52 -5.37
C SER A 4 -4.73 -10.61 -5.47
N ARG A 5 -4.17 -10.28 -6.64
CA ARG A 5 -2.72 -10.28 -6.87
C ARG A 5 -2.00 -9.19 -6.07
N ASN A 6 -2.59 -8.00 -5.98
CA ASN A 6 -1.98 -6.90 -5.24
C ASN A 6 -1.97 -7.16 -3.71
N GLN A 7 -3.07 -7.71 -3.20
CA GLN A 7 -3.18 -8.15 -1.81
C GLN A 7 -2.19 -9.26 -1.47
N PHE A 8 -1.97 -10.21 -2.39
CA PHE A 8 -0.95 -11.23 -2.24
C PHE A 8 0.47 -10.65 -2.12
N HIS A 9 0.84 -9.69 -2.97
CA HIS A 9 2.16 -9.04 -2.87
C HIS A 9 2.34 -8.26 -1.56
N GLN A 10 1.32 -7.52 -1.13
CA GLN A 10 1.35 -6.81 0.16
C GLN A 10 1.53 -7.79 1.32
N TYR A 11 0.77 -8.88 1.32
CA TYR A 11 0.92 -9.93 2.32
C TYR A 11 2.30 -10.59 2.28
N TYR A 12 2.82 -10.91 1.09
CA TYR A 12 4.14 -11.52 0.93
C TYR A 12 5.26 -10.63 1.47
N ILE A 13 5.18 -9.32 1.26
CA ILE A 13 6.22 -8.36 1.69
C ILE A 13 6.08 -8.00 3.18
N TYR A 14 4.85 -7.75 3.67
CA TYR A 14 4.62 -7.16 4.99
C TYR A 14 3.95 -8.11 6.00
N GLY A 15 3.62 -9.34 5.60
CA GLY A 15 2.96 -10.33 6.44
C GLY A 15 1.51 -9.99 6.80
N LYS A 16 0.91 -8.97 6.16
CA LYS A 16 -0.46 -8.53 6.44
C LYS A 16 -1.18 -8.11 5.16
N PHE A 17 -2.48 -8.40 5.12
CA PHE A 17 -3.35 -7.86 4.08
C PHE A 17 -3.53 -6.36 4.28
N GLN A 18 -3.59 -5.64 3.16
CA GLN A 18 -3.84 -4.21 3.18
C GLN A 18 -5.33 -3.96 3.44
N ASP A 19 -5.64 -3.00 4.30
CA ASP A 19 -7.03 -2.60 4.52
C ASP A 19 -7.61 -1.92 3.26
N CYS A 20 -8.55 -2.60 2.61
CA CYS A 20 -9.24 -2.11 1.42
C CYS A 20 -10.36 -1.11 1.74
N SER A 21 -10.73 -0.93 3.01
CA SER A 21 -11.86 -0.08 3.41
C SER A 21 -11.67 1.36 2.92
N MET A 22 -10.44 1.89 3.04
CA MET A 22 -10.06 3.22 2.56
C MET A 22 -10.16 3.36 1.05
N TYR A 23 -9.80 2.33 0.28
CA TYR A 23 -9.95 2.35 -1.18
C TYR A 23 -11.42 2.33 -1.61
N SER A 24 -12.24 1.52 -0.95
CA SER A 24 -13.68 1.50 -1.21
C SER A 24 -14.32 2.85 -0.90
N LYS A 25 -13.95 3.47 0.22
CA LYS A 25 -14.40 4.80 0.62
C LYS A 25 -13.97 5.87 -0.39
N ALA A 26 -12.70 5.89 -0.78
CA ALA A 26 -12.19 6.84 -1.76
C ALA A 26 -12.85 6.69 -3.14
N MET A 27 -13.13 5.45 -3.57
CA MET A 27 -13.85 5.21 -4.82
C MET A 27 -15.28 5.76 -4.78
N LYS A 28 -16.00 5.53 -3.67
CA LYS A 28 -17.35 6.09 -3.48
C LYS A 28 -17.32 7.62 -3.45
N SER A 29 -16.36 8.21 -2.75
CA SER A 29 -16.18 9.67 -2.73
C SER A 29 -15.81 10.22 -4.11
N CYS A 30 -15.03 9.51 -4.93
CA CYS A 30 -14.77 9.92 -6.31
C CYS A 30 -16.05 9.98 -7.16
N ILE A 31 -16.91 8.97 -7.03
CA ILE A 31 -18.20 8.94 -7.73
C ILE A 31 -19.09 10.09 -7.25
N SER A 32 -19.17 10.30 -5.93
CA SER A 32 -19.96 11.38 -5.32
C SER A 32 -19.44 12.76 -5.74
N TYR A 33 -18.13 13.00 -5.67
CA TYR A 33 -17.48 14.25 -6.08
C TYR A 33 -17.77 14.62 -7.53
N LYS A 34 -17.91 13.64 -8.43
CA LYS A 34 -18.27 13.93 -9.83
C LYS A 34 -19.63 14.61 -9.93
N ALA A 35 -20.58 14.28 -9.05
CA ALA A 35 -21.91 14.87 -8.99
C ALA A 35 -21.96 16.12 -8.12
N THR A 36 -21.36 16.10 -6.93
CA THR A 36 -21.56 17.13 -5.89
C THR A 36 -20.46 18.18 -5.83
N LYS A 37 -19.25 17.85 -6.31
CA LYS A 37 -18.03 18.64 -6.11
C LYS A 37 -17.74 18.99 -4.63
N SER A 38 -18.22 18.14 -3.71
CA SER A 38 -18.01 18.30 -2.26
C SER A 38 -16.52 18.38 -1.89
N ILE A 39 -16.19 19.28 -0.96
CA ILE A 39 -14.83 19.42 -0.45
C ILE A 39 -14.45 18.19 0.39
N GLU A 40 -15.41 17.65 1.14
CA GLU A 40 -15.23 16.46 1.97
C GLU A 40 -14.86 15.24 1.11
N ASP A 41 -15.56 15.03 -0.01
CA ASP A 41 -15.23 13.94 -0.93
C ASP A 41 -13.86 14.11 -1.58
N ARG A 42 -13.47 15.36 -1.89
CA ARG A 42 -12.13 15.68 -2.38
C ARG A 42 -11.07 15.30 -1.35
N ASP A 43 -11.28 15.67 -0.09
CA ASP A 43 -10.30 15.49 0.97
C ASP A 43 -10.13 13.99 1.30
N ILE A 44 -11.21 13.20 1.29
CA ILE A 44 -11.14 11.74 1.42
C ILE A 44 -10.28 11.11 0.32
N MET A 45 -10.40 11.59 -0.93
CA MET A 45 -9.55 11.10 -2.02
C MET A 45 -8.08 11.47 -1.83
N LEU A 46 -7.79 12.68 -1.34
CA LEU A 46 -6.42 13.13 -1.07
C LEU A 46 -5.76 12.32 0.05
N GLU A 47 -6.50 11.95 1.10
CA GLU A 47 -5.99 11.07 2.16
C GLU A 47 -5.65 9.67 1.63
N ALA A 48 -6.48 9.13 0.75
CA ALA A 48 -6.23 7.83 0.13
C ALA A 48 -4.99 7.82 -0.79
N LEU A 49 -4.64 8.96 -1.38
CA LEU A 49 -3.40 9.12 -2.16
C LEU A 49 -2.17 9.20 -1.26
N LYS A 50 -2.25 9.89 -0.12
CA LYS A 50 -1.14 9.96 0.86
C LYS A 50 -0.82 8.59 1.46
N THR A 51 -1.83 7.76 1.70
CA THR A 51 -1.63 6.38 2.17
C THR A 51 -1.03 5.46 1.11
N GLN A 52 -1.09 5.86 -0.17
CA GLN A 52 -0.45 5.17 -1.29
C GLN A 52 0.97 5.64 -1.59
N GLU A 53 1.47 6.70 -0.94
CA GLU A 53 2.89 6.99 -0.96
C GLU A 53 3.62 5.85 -0.25
N ILE A 54 3.94 4.82 -1.03
CA ILE A 54 4.92 3.82 -0.65
C ILE A 54 6.20 4.61 -0.44
N LYS A 55 6.54 4.83 0.83
CA LYS A 55 7.87 5.31 1.22
C LYS A 55 8.83 4.18 0.91
N PHE A 56 9.27 4.13 -0.35
CA PHE A 56 10.45 3.37 -0.71
C PHE A 56 11.59 3.99 0.09
N THR A 57 11.87 3.43 1.25
CA THR A 57 13.16 3.66 1.90
C THR A 57 14.19 3.22 0.87
N SER A 58 15.12 4.09 0.50
CA SER A 58 16.17 3.85 -0.49
C SER A 58 17.16 2.74 -0.09
N ALA A 59 16.75 1.81 0.77
CA ALA A 59 17.52 0.63 1.10
C ALA A 59 17.73 -0.14 -0.20
N SER A 60 18.96 -0.06 -0.70
CA SER A 60 19.36 -0.82 -1.86
C SER A 60 19.18 -2.29 -1.50
N VAL A 61 18.20 -2.94 -2.11
CA VAL A 61 17.95 -4.39 -1.93
C VAL A 61 19.10 -5.21 -2.55
N TRP A 62 20.05 -4.52 -3.19
CA TRP A 62 21.08 -5.06 -4.07
C TRP A 62 22.50 -4.98 -3.49
N GLU A 63 22.67 -4.79 -2.18
CA GLU A 63 23.99 -4.97 -1.58
C GLU A 63 24.33 -6.47 -1.48
N LYS A 64 25.41 -6.87 -2.17
CA LYS A 64 25.94 -8.23 -2.19
C LYS A 64 26.37 -8.60 -0.76
N ARG A 65 25.59 -9.46 -0.11
CA ARG A 65 25.95 -10.04 1.19
C ARG A 65 27.00 -11.12 0.94
N GLU A 66 28.23 -10.93 1.42
CA GLU A 66 29.29 -11.95 1.28
C GLU A 66 29.07 -13.17 2.19
N ASN A 67 28.31 -12.99 3.27
CA ASN A 67 27.98 -14.08 4.21
C ASN A 67 26.52 -13.94 4.70
N PRO A 68 25.52 -14.29 3.87
CA PRO A 68 24.12 -14.28 4.31
C PRO A 68 23.90 -15.35 5.38
N GLY A 69 23.19 -15.00 6.46
CA GLY A 69 22.78 -15.99 7.47
C GLY A 69 21.94 -17.11 6.86
N GLU A 70 22.07 -18.32 7.41
CA GLU A 70 21.36 -19.53 6.93
C GLU A 70 19.83 -19.33 6.84
N TYR A 71 19.28 -18.47 7.70
CA TYR A 71 17.89 -18.04 7.67
C TYR A 71 17.78 -16.54 7.42
N TRP A 72 16.85 -16.15 6.55
CA TRP A 72 16.55 -14.73 6.25
C TRP A 72 16.15 -13.92 7.50
N ASN A 73 15.60 -14.60 8.51
CA ASN A 73 15.13 -14.04 9.78
C ASN A 73 15.95 -14.54 10.99
N GLY A 74 17.16 -15.08 10.77
CA GLY A 74 17.98 -15.64 11.86
C GLY A 74 18.33 -14.56 12.87
N LYS A 75 17.65 -14.54 14.02
CA LYS A 75 18.11 -13.86 15.22
C LYS A 75 19.13 -14.76 15.89
N GLU A 76 20.38 -14.33 15.93
CA GLU A 76 21.25 -14.47 17.10
C GLU A 76 21.87 -13.10 17.39
#